data_AF-A0A9E4I2T3-F1
#
_entry.id   AF-A0A9E4I2T3-F1
#
_cell.length_a   1.000
_cell.length_b   1.000
_cell.length_c   1.000
_cell.angle_alpha   90.00
_cell.angle_beta   90.00
_cell.angle_gamma   90.00
#
_symmetry.space_group_name_H-M   'P 1'
#
loop_
_entity.id
_entity.type
_entity.pdbx_description
1 polymer ?
#
loop_
_entity_poly.entity_id
_entity_poly.type
_entity_poly.pdbx_seq_one_letter_code
_entity_poly.pdbx_strand_id
1 'polypeptide(L)'
;MIKAVVIGLGVLIVVLTGVLVAGVLDRVGDTTATSDHRDGAVALPAGSRVVSITSDDNRLSLLLELASGSQAILTIDGLTGEPLSTLELIPRP
;
A
#
# COMPACT_ATOMS: atom_id res chain seq x y z
N MET A 1 30.11 -29.76 -28.69
CA MET A 1 28.64 -29.65 -28.51
C MET A 1 28.25 -29.35 -27.06
N ILE A 2 28.56 -30.21 -26.08
CA ILE A 2 28.12 -30.02 -24.68
C ILE A 2 28.55 -28.67 -24.04
N LYS A 3 29.77 -28.20 -24.31
CA LYS A 3 30.30 -26.95 -23.76
C LYS A 3 29.47 -25.72 -24.19
N ALA A 4 28.95 -25.71 -25.41
CA ALA A 4 28.09 -24.62 -25.89
C ALA A 4 26.72 -24.63 -25.21
N VAL A 5 26.16 -25.83 -24.97
CA VAL A 5 24.90 -25.99 -24.24
C VAL A 5 25.03 -25.52 -22.80
N VAL A 6 26.14 -25.87 -22.12
CA VAL A 6 26.39 -25.46 -20.74
C VAL A 6 26.57 -23.94 -20.64
N ILE A 7 27.29 -23.32 -21.58
CA ILE A 7 27.44 -21.86 -21.62
C ILE A 7 26.07 -21.19 -21.85
N GLY A 8 25.27 -21.69 -22.77
CA GLY A 8 23.92 -21.17 -23.02
C GLY A 8 23.01 -21.27 -21.80
N LEU A 9 23.03 -22.41 -21.10
CA LEU A 9 22.24 -22.61 -19.89
C LEU A 9 22.70 -21.69 -18.75
N GLY A 10 24.01 -21.53 -18.58
CA GLY A 10 24.58 -20.62 -17.59
C GLY A 10 24.14 -19.17 -17.82
N VAL A 11 24.23 -18.69 -19.07
CA VAL A 11 23.77 -17.34 -19.44
C VAL A 11 22.27 -17.18 -19.20
N LEU A 12 21.46 -18.18 -19.55
CA LEU A 12 20.01 -18.14 -19.33
C LEU A 12 19.66 -17.97 -17.85
N ILE A 13 20.32 -18.72 -16.97
CA ILE A 13 20.10 -18.62 -15.52
C ILE A 13 20.44 -17.21 -15.03
N VAL A 14 21.58 -16.66 -15.43
CA VAL A 14 22.02 -15.32 -15.02
C VAL A 14 21.01 -14.25 -15.47
N VAL A 15 20.49 -14.35 -16.70
CA VAL A 15 19.46 -13.43 -17.20
C VAL A 15 18.18 -13.52 -16.38
N LEU A 16 17.67 -14.74 -16.13
CA LEU A 16 16.45 -14.95 -15.34
C LEU A 16 16.59 -14.44 -13.91
N THR A 17 17.73 -14.71 -13.26
CA THR A 17 18.02 -14.19 -11.92
C THR A 17 18.09 -12.66 -11.93
N GLY A 18 18.72 -12.05 -12.95
CA GLY A 18 18.78 -10.60 -13.09
C GLY A 18 17.39 -9.96 -13.20
N VAL A 19 16.50 -10.54 -14.02
CA VAL A 19 15.12 -10.07 -14.15
C VAL A 19 14.35 -10.21 -12.83
N LEU A 20 14.53 -11.33 -12.13
CA LEU A 20 13.89 -11.55 -10.82
C LEU A 20 14.36 -10.51 -9.79
N VAL A 21 15.66 -10.25 -9.71
CA VAL A 21 16.23 -9.26 -8.79
C VAL A 21 15.72 -7.86 -9.12
N ALA A 22 15.70 -7.48 -10.40
CA ALA A 22 15.16 -6.20 -10.83
C ALA A 22 13.68 -6.05 -10.43
N GLY A 23 12.85 -7.05 -10.69
CA GLY A 23 11.43 -7.02 -10.31
C GLY A 23 11.19 -6.97 -8.80
N VAL A 24 12.06 -7.61 -8.01
CA VAL A 24 12.00 -7.52 -6.54
C VAL A 24 12.41 -6.12 -6.06
N LEU A 25 13.45 -5.52 -6.65
CA LEU A 25 13.88 -4.17 -6.30
C LEU A 25 12.81 -3.13 -6.64
N ASP A 26 12.18 -3.22 -7.81
CA ASP A 26 11.06 -2.34 -8.18
C ASP A 26 9.89 -2.51 -7.21
N ARG A 27 9.51 -3.76 -6.90
CA ARG A 27 8.41 -4.05 -5.98
C ARG A 27 8.68 -3.56 -4.55
N VAL A 28 9.91 -3.71 -4.06
CA VAL A 28 10.30 -3.25 -2.72
C VAL A 28 10.48 -1.73 -2.69
N GLY A 29 10.95 -1.12 -3.79
CA GLY A 29 11.01 0.33 -3.96
C GLY A 29 9.63 0.97 -3.85
N ASP A 30 8.63 0.39 -4.54
CA ASP A 30 7.23 0.84 -4.43
C ASP A 30 6.65 0.63 -3.03
N THR A 31 7.10 -0.41 -2.31
CA THR A 31 6.66 -0.69 -0.93
C THR A 31 7.35 0.22 0.09
N THR A 32 8.51 0.79 -0.26
CA THR A 32 9.27 1.72 0.57
C THR A 32 9.03 3.14 0.07
N ALA A 33 7.76 3.54 -0.05
CA ALA A 33 7.43 4.94 0.12
C ALA A 33 8.03 5.34 1.48
N THR A 34 9.09 6.15 1.44
CA THR A 34 9.64 6.75 2.64
C THR A 34 8.55 7.67 3.17
N SER A 35 7.70 7.14 4.05
CA SER A 35 6.68 7.93 4.71
C SER A 35 7.43 8.94 5.56
N ASP A 36 7.58 10.16 5.03
CA ASP A 36 7.89 11.35 5.82
C ASP A 36 6.73 11.42 6.83
N HIS A 37 6.95 10.87 8.03
CA HIS A 37 5.96 10.83 9.09
C HIS A 37 5.79 12.26 9.58
N ARG A 38 5.00 13.04 8.85
CA ARG A 38 4.53 14.33 9.32
C ARG A 38 3.49 14.03 10.38
N ASP A 39 3.77 14.51 11.60
CA ASP A 39 2.80 14.52 12.69
C ASP A 39 1.59 15.37 12.26
N GLY A 40 0.61 14.72 11.64
CA GLY A 40 -0.65 15.30 11.21
C GLY A 40 -1.77 14.88 12.15
N ALA A 41 -2.43 15.84 12.80
CA ALA A 41 -3.62 15.56 13.59
C ALA A 41 -4.81 15.37 12.64
N VAL A 42 -5.32 14.14 12.55
CA VAL A 42 -6.51 13.81 11.76
C VAL A 42 -7.75 13.85 12.65
N ALA A 43 -8.76 14.61 12.23
CA ALA A 43 -10.05 14.66 12.91
C ALA A 43 -10.86 13.38 12.65
N LEU A 44 -10.81 12.44 13.60
CA LEU A 44 -11.59 11.20 13.57
C LEU A 44 -12.99 11.43 14.17
N PRO A 45 -14.05 10.77 13.63
CA PRO A 45 -15.37 10.77 14.25
C PRO A 45 -15.31 10.27 15.71
N ALA A 46 -16.07 10.92 16.60
CA ALA A 46 -16.04 10.59 18.03
C ALA A 46 -16.41 9.11 18.28
N GLY A 47 -15.55 8.42 19.04
CA GLY A 47 -15.75 7.00 19.37
C GLY A 47 -15.47 6.03 18.23
N SER A 48 -14.89 6.50 17.11
CA SER A 48 -14.44 5.61 16.04
C SER A 48 -13.07 5.00 16.34
N ARG A 49 -12.87 3.77 15.88
CA ARG A 49 -11.61 3.03 15.98
C ARG A 49 -11.06 2.79 14.59
N VAL A 50 -9.77 3.08 14.40
CA VAL A 50 -9.07 2.76 13.15
C VAL A 50 -8.79 1.25 13.11
N VAL A 51 -9.32 0.58 12.10
CA VAL A 51 -9.15 -0.86 11.85
C VAL A 51 -8.00 -1.11 10.87
N SER A 52 -7.90 -0.29 9.83
CA SER A 52 -6.87 -0.40 8.80
C SER A 52 -6.55 0.96 8.22
N ILE A 53 -5.32 1.11 7.72
CA ILE A 53 -4.83 2.31 7.07
C ILE A 53 -4.21 1.90 5.74
N THR A 54 -4.57 2.59 4.66
CA THR A 54 -3.98 2.42 3.34
C THR A 54 -3.64 3.79 2.80
N SER A 55 -2.38 3.98 2.41
CA SER A 55 -1.91 5.21 1.78
C SER A 55 -1.76 4.98 0.29
N ASP A 56 -2.29 5.89 -0.52
CA ASP A 56 -2.20 5.87 -1.99
C ASP A 56 -1.82 7.27 -2.47
N ASP A 57 -0.61 7.41 -3.03
CA ASP A 57 0.02 8.68 -3.40
C ASP A 57 -0.09 9.77 -2.30
N ASN A 58 -1.09 10.65 -2.44
CA ASN A 58 -1.35 11.80 -1.57
C ASN A 58 -2.67 11.67 -0.80
N ARG A 59 -3.22 10.46 -0.69
CA ARG A 59 -4.49 10.17 -0.04
C ARG A 59 -4.30 9.09 1.00
N LEU A 60 -4.85 9.32 2.17
CA LEU A 60 -4.85 8.37 3.26
C LEU A 60 -6.27 7.84 3.44
N SER A 61 -6.49 6.56 3.15
CA SER A 61 -7.76 5.88 3.35
C SER A 61 -7.72 5.08 4.65
N LEU A 62 -8.61 5.44 5.57
CA LEU A 62 -8.80 4.78 6.85
C LEU A 62 -10.06 3.92 6.78
N LEU A 63 -9.94 2.65 7.17
CA LEU A 63 -11.10 1.87 7.55
C LEU A 63 -11.38 2.10 9.02
N LEU A 64 -12.57 2.64 9.30
CA LEU A 64 -13.05 2.98 10.63
C LEU A 64 -14.16 2.01 11.04
N GLU A 65 -14.14 1.62 12.31
CA GLU A 65 -15.28 1.05 13.01
C GLU A 65 -15.91 2.18 13.82
N LEU A 66 -17.17 2.52 13.52
CA LEU A 66 -17.91 3.56 14.23
C LEU A 66 -18.38 3.04 15.59
N ALA A 67 -18.71 3.96 16.50
CA ALA A 67 -19.33 3.62 17.78
C ALA A 67 -20.66 2.84 17.64
N SER A 68 -21.31 2.93 16.48
CA SER A 68 -22.51 2.14 16.14
C SER A 68 -22.21 0.68 15.78
N GLY A 69 -20.94 0.28 15.65
CA GLY A 69 -20.51 -1.01 15.11
C GLY A 69 -20.54 -1.09 13.58
N SER A 70 -20.99 -0.02 12.91
CA SER A 70 -20.92 0.11 11.45
C SER A 70 -19.49 0.38 10.99
N GLN A 71 -19.16 0.02 9.77
CA GLN A 71 -17.86 0.34 9.17
C GLN A 71 -17.96 1.58 8.29
N ALA A 72 -16.92 2.39 8.22
CA ALA A 72 -16.82 3.46 7.25
C ALA A 72 -15.40 3.57 6.70
N ILE A 73 -15.29 4.08 5.48
CA ILE A 73 -14.02 4.46 4.86
C ILE A 73 -13.93 5.97 4.92
N LEU A 74 -12.89 6.48 5.58
CA LEU A 74 -12.56 7.90 5.62
C LEU A 74 -11.32 8.13 4.76
N THR A 75 -11.45 8.88 3.68
CA THR A 75 -10.35 9.30 2.83
C THR A 75 -9.94 10.73 3.19
N ILE A 76 -8.65 10.94 3.40
CA ILE A 76 -8.05 12.17 3.91
C ILE A 76 -6.95 12.59 2.95
N ASP A 77 -6.78 13.89 2.78
CA ASP A 77 -5.63 14.42 2.04
C ASP A 77 -4.37 14.26 2.90
N GLY A 78 -3.36 13.59 2.35
CA GLY A 78 -2.09 13.33 3.05
C GLY A 78 -1.23 14.58 3.29
N LEU A 79 -1.49 15.69 2.58
CA LEU A 79 -0.77 16.96 2.79
C LEU A 79 -1.42 17.83 3.86
N THR A 80 -2.75 17.93 3.86
CA THR A 80 -3.47 18.86 4.74
C THR A 80 -4.08 18.19 5.96
N GLY A 81 -4.26 16.87 5.94
CA GLY A 81 -4.99 16.14 6.98
C GLY A 81 -6.50 16.37 6.94
N GLU A 82 -7.01 17.05 5.90
CA GLU A 82 -8.45 17.32 5.77
C GLU A 82 -9.21 16.12 5.19
N PRO A 83 -10.42 15.83 5.71
CA PRO A 83 -11.26 14.76 5.19
C PRO A 83 -11.76 15.12 3.78
N LEU A 84 -11.35 14.34 2.77
CA LEU A 84 -11.84 14.46 1.41
C LEU A 84 -13.22 13.82 1.24
N SER A 85 -13.42 12.65 1.85
CA SER A 85 -14.64 11.85 1.68
C SER A 85 -14.84 10.87 2.82
N THR A 86 -16.10 10.66 3.19
CA THR A 86 -16.52 9.62 4.14
C THR A 86 -17.55 8.75 3.46
N LEU A 87 -17.32 7.44 3.43
CA LEU A 87 -18.24 6.46 2.88
C LEU A 87 -18.63 5.46 3.97
N GLU A 88 -19.88 5.46 4.38
CA GLU A 88 -20.37 4.44 5.31
C GLU A 88 -20.64 3.13 4.56
N LEU A 89 -20.11 2.02 5.09
CA LEU A 89 -20.28 0.68 4.56
C LEU A 89 -21.53 0.06 5.19
N ILE A 90 -22.54 -0.18 4.36
CA ILE A 90 -23.75 -0.87 4.77
C ILE A 90 -23.53 -2.38 4.56
N PRO A 91 -23.74 -3.22 5.59
CA PRO A 91 -23.66 -4.68 5.44
C PRO A 91 -24.65 -5.17 4.38
N ARG A 92 -24.19 -6.04 3.48
CA ARG A 92 -25.08 -6.73 2.54
C ARG A 92 -25.67 -7.98 3.24
N PRO A 93 -27.00 -8.19 3.21
CA PRO A 93 -27.64 -9.37 3.81
C PRO A 93 -27.29 -10.67 3.08
#